data_AF-A0A954ZDI2-F1
#
_entry.id   AF-A0A954ZDI2-F1
#
_cell.length_a   1.000
_cell.length_b   1.000
_cell.length_c   1.000
_cell.angle_alpha   90.00
_cell.angle_beta   90.00
_cell.angle_gamma   90.00
#
_symmetry.space_group_name_H-M   'P 1'
#
loop_
_entity.id
_entity.type
_entity.pdbx_description
1 polymer ?
#
loop_
_entity_poly.entity_id
_entity_poly.type
_entity_poly.pdbx_seq_one_letter_code
_entity_poly.pdbx_strand_id
1 'polypeptide(L)'
;DPRLVELGVGELLAKGVGNQIGLHLYDDEPLFDFSLPQLLGWSMGSFNNRRVLRFDDDLLAPVFLVASLNAPVYVAAPVRDAEVVDAFLQRLDDYLAVLARQRDGLGFFRVEQDFFQLEGEGAEPIRVYGLRFGPVAWHVYWARIGDGLYVASQRSVLDDLRSRDSQTIDAVEPAPAHAMLWLRAEHWSRTLPSYRMGWERSNRQACQHNLGPMSSVGRALAAEQSGSQYRVSSNALQQAGRQVYGLNFTCPDGGEYRLAQDGTTASCSLHGTALHPRQGVAPAEGSRLASLVEELRNMTVSMTFLEDGLHAVVEIDGK
;
A
#
# COMPACT_ATOMS: atom_id res chain seq x y z
N ASP A 1 -18.59 19.28 16.27
CA ASP A 1 -17.94 19.43 17.58
C ASP A 1 -17.62 20.92 17.79
N PRO A 2 -18.12 21.56 18.86
CA PRO A 2 -17.85 22.98 19.14
C PRO A 2 -16.35 23.32 19.19
N ARG A 3 -15.48 22.37 19.56
CA ARG A 3 -14.02 22.55 19.57
C ARG A 3 -13.44 22.74 18.16
N LEU A 4 -14.01 22.07 17.15
CA LEU A 4 -13.57 22.22 15.75
C LEU A 4 -13.94 23.60 15.17
N VAL A 5 -15.04 24.20 15.67
CA VAL A 5 -15.45 25.56 15.30
C VAL A 5 -14.51 26.57 15.95
N GLU A 6 -14.16 26.40 17.22
CA GLU A 6 -13.20 27.25 17.93
C GLU A 6 -11.79 27.21 17.31
N LEU A 7 -11.36 26.03 16.83
CA LEU A 7 -10.10 25.88 16.09
C LEU A 7 -10.12 26.57 14.71
N GLY A 8 -11.30 26.83 14.16
CA GLY A 8 -11.46 27.42 12.82
C GLY A 8 -11.23 26.43 11.67
N VAL A 9 -11.49 25.14 11.88
CA VAL A 9 -11.32 24.09 10.86
C VAL A 9 -12.15 24.39 9.61
N GLY A 10 -13.38 24.87 9.78
CA GLY A 10 -14.24 25.24 8.64
C GLY A 10 -13.67 26.38 7.80
N GLU A 11 -13.00 27.35 8.44
CA GLU A 11 -12.35 28.46 7.74
C GLU A 11 -11.09 27.99 7.01
N LEU A 12 -10.29 27.12 7.64
CA LEU A 12 -9.15 26.47 7.00
C LEU A 12 -9.58 25.74 5.73
N LEU A 13 -10.61 24.90 5.81
CA LEU A 13 -11.09 24.11 4.67
C LEU A 13 -11.74 24.96 3.57
N ALA A 14 -12.44 26.04 3.93
CA ALA A 14 -13.14 26.88 2.96
C ALA A 14 -12.21 27.90 2.27
N LYS A 15 -11.18 28.38 2.96
CA LYS A 15 -10.34 29.50 2.51
C LYS A 15 -8.84 29.24 2.55
N GLY A 16 -8.37 28.49 3.55
CA GLY A 16 -6.95 28.29 3.82
C GLY A 16 -6.26 27.30 2.88
N VAL A 17 -6.85 26.12 2.68
CA VAL A 17 -6.30 25.08 1.81
C VAL A 17 -7.05 25.01 0.48
N GLY A 18 -6.37 24.53 -0.56
CA GLY A 18 -6.97 24.26 -1.86
C GLY A 18 -7.84 23.01 -1.87
N ASN A 19 -8.39 22.70 -3.04
CA ASN A 19 -9.38 21.63 -3.24
C ASN A 19 -8.76 20.25 -3.51
N GLN A 20 -7.46 20.08 -3.31
CA GLN A 20 -6.74 18.83 -3.57
C GLN A 20 -5.91 18.45 -2.34
N ILE A 21 -6.02 17.22 -1.88
CA ILE A 21 -5.18 16.67 -0.82
C ILE A 21 -4.47 15.44 -1.38
N GLY A 22 -3.15 15.48 -1.42
CA GLY A 22 -2.30 14.39 -1.90
C GLY A 22 -1.80 13.55 -0.73
N LEU A 23 -1.88 12.22 -0.84
CA LEU A 23 -1.13 11.30 0.03
C LEU A 23 0.05 10.74 -0.76
N HIS A 24 1.25 10.93 -0.24
CA HIS A 24 2.50 10.56 -0.88
C HIS A 24 3.25 9.54 -0.02
N LEU A 25 3.80 8.53 -0.68
CA LEU A 25 4.58 7.46 -0.05
C LEU A 25 6.02 7.54 -0.58
N TYR A 26 7.00 7.61 0.33
CA TYR A 26 8.41 7.57 -0.05
C TYR A 26 8.83 6.14 -0.40
N ASP A 27 9.81 6.04 -1.30
CA ASP A 27 10.50 4.79 -1.61
C ASP A 27 11.46 4.43 -0.46
N ASP A 28 11.02 3.53 0.42
CA ASP A 28 11.81 3.01 1.54
C ASP A 28 11.53 1.52 1.77
N GLU A 29 12.46 0.82 2.44
CA GLU A 29 12.31 -0.60 2.70
C GLU A 29 11.21 -0.84 3.75
N PRO A 30 10.12 -1.55 3.41
CA PRO A 30 9.02 -1.73 4.33
C PRO A 30 9.42 -2.72 5.43
N LEU A 31 9.14 -2.34 6.68
CA LEU A 31 9.41 -3.20 7.85
C LEU A 31 8.43 -4.39 7.94
N PHE A 32 7.20 -4.24 7.41
CA PHE A 32 6.23 -5.32 7.30
C PHE A 32 5.82 -5.55 5.84
N ASP A 33 5.52 -6.81 5.50
CA ASP A 33 5.01 -7.20 4.19
C ASP A 33 3.54 -6.71 4.07
N PHE A 34 3.40 -5.43 3.75
CA PHE A 34 2.13 -4.75 3.58
C PHE A 34 1.85 -4.52 2.09
N SER A 35 0.81 -5.17 1.58
CA SER A 35 0.34 -4.95 0.22
C SER A 35 -0.73 -3.86 0.19
N LEU A 36 -0.32 -2.62 -0.06
CA LEU A 36 -1.26 -1.51 -0.30
C LEU A 36 -2.31 -1.86 -1.38
N PRO A 37 -1.95 -2.52 -2.51
CA PRO A 37 -2.95 -2.98 -3.48
C PRO A 37 -3.97 -3.96 -2.91
N GLN A 38 -3.59 -4.87 -2.01
CA GLN A 38 -4.55 -5.76 -1.35
C GLN A 38 -5.43 -5.00 -0.36
N LEU A 39 -4.89 -4.06 0.43
CA LEU A 39 -5.70 -3.21 1.31
C LEU A 39 -6.72 -2.41 0.51
N LEU A 40 -6.28 -1.77 -0.58
CA LEU A 40 -7.16 -1.03 -1.48
C LEU A 40 -8.17 -1.96 -2.17
N GLY A 41 -7.77 -3.17 -2.57
CA GLY A 41 -8.67 -4.18 -3.10
C GLY A 41 -9.73 -4.63 -2.08
N TRP A 42 -9.37 -4.77 -0.80
CA TRP A 42 -10.30 -5.08 0.27
C TRP A 42 -11.25 -3.91 0.56
N SER A 43 -10.74 -2.67 0.52
CA SER A 43 -11.59 -1.48 0.71
C SER A 43 -12.55 -1.30 -0.46
N MET A 44 -12.10 -1.46 -1.69
CA MET A 44 -12.92 -1.40 -2.91
C MET A 44 -13.88 -2.60 -3.07
N GLY A 45 -13.47 -3.80 -2.66
CA GLY A 45 -14.31 -5.00 -2.69
C GLY A 45 -15.44 -4.99 -1.66
N SER A 46 -15.28 -4.22 -0.57
CA SER A 46 -16.30 -4.07 0.47
C SER A 46 -17.50 -3.22 0.04
N PHE A 47 -17.43 -2.50 -1.08
CA PHE A 47 -18.58 -1.75 -1.62
C PHE A 47 -19.72 -2.68 -2.11
N ASN A 48 -19.42 -3.94 -2.44
CA ASN A 48 -20.43 -4.89 -2.94
C ASN A 48 -21.05 -5.77 -1.84
N ASN A 49 -20.52 -5.78 -0.62
CA ASN A 49 -21.05 -6.61 0.46
C ASN A 49 -21.10 -5.88 1.81
N ARG A 50 -22.32 -5.63 2.27
CA ARG A 50 -22.74 -4.54 3.15
C ARG A 50 -22.35 -4.64 4.64
N ARG A 51 -21.21 -5.22 5.05
CA ARG A 51 -21.03 -5.58 6.48
C ARG A 51 -19.69 -5.44 7.21
N VAL A 52 -18.58 -4.92 6.66
CA VAL A 52 -17.32 -4.90 7.47
C VAL A 52 -16.74 -3.53 7.82
N LEU A 53 -16.89 -2.45 7.03
CA LEU A 53 -16.47 -1.11 7.47
C LEU A 53 -17.43 -0.07 6.90
N ARG A 54 -18.06 0.74 7.76
CA ARG A 54 -18.73 1.97 7.36
C ARG A 54 -17.62 2.94 6.94
N PHE A 55 -17.52 3.19 5.63
CA PHE A 55 -16.67 4.24 5.07
C PHE A 55 -17.45 5.57 5.12
N ASP A 56 -17.37 6.27 6.25
CA ASP A 56 -17.64 7.71 6.31
C ASP A 56 -16.27 8.40 6.38
N ASP A 57 -15.95 9.32 5.45
CA ASP A 57 -14.90 10.35 5.33
C ASP A 57 -13.46 10.18 5.93
N ASP A 58 -13.18 9.12 6.68
CA ASP A 58 -11.95 8.87 7.43
C ASP A 58 -11.14 7.73 6.80
N LEU A 59 -10.98 7.69 5.47
CA LEU A 59 -10.11 6.68 4.83
C LEU A 59 -8.64 7.11 4.86
N LEU A 60 -8.39 8.42 4.80
CA LEU A 60 -7.04 8.99 4.81
C LEU A 60 -6.32 8.75 6.13
N ALA A 61 -6.99 8.92 7.28
CA ALA A 61 -6.33 8.76 8.58
C ALA A 61 -5.88 7.31 8.86
N PRO A 62 -6.70 6.26 8.67
CA PRO A 62 -6.28 4.86 8.80
C PRO A 62 -5.25 4.45 7.75
N VAL A 63 -5.38 4.90 6.50
CA VAL A 63 -4.37 4.59 5.46
C VAL A 63 -3.04 5.26 5.79
N PHE A 64 -3.05 6.53 6.17
CA PHE A 64 -1.85 7.24 6.63
C PHE A 64 -1.22 6.54 7.85
N LEU A 65 -2.03 6.17 8.84
CA LEU A 65 -1.59 5.47 10.04
C LEU A 65 -0.93 4.13 9.69
N VAL A 66 -1.60 3.29 8.90
CA VAL A 66 -1.06 1.98 8.50
C VAL A 66 0.17 2.13 7.60
N ALA A 67 0.18 3.08 6.68
CA ALA A 67 1.32 3.33 5.80
C ALA A 67 2.52 3.88 6.56
N SER A 68 2.30 4.75 7.56
CA SER A 68 3.35 5.36 8.40
C SER A 68 4.14 4.36 9.24
N LEU A 69 3.56 3.20 9.53
CA LEU A 69 4.24 2.10 10.22
C LEU A 69 5.21 1.34 9.30
N ASN A 70 5.06 1.49 7.98
CA ASN A 70 5.79 0.72 6.98
C ASN A 70 6.79 1.56 6.20
N ALA A 71 6.48 2.83 5.92
CA ALA A 71 7.34 3.72 5.15
C ALA A 71 7.15 5.19 5.58
N PRO A 72 8.10 6.09 5.25
CA PRO A 72 7.87 7.52 5.35
C PRO A 72 6.71 7.92 4.41
N VAL A 73 5.70 8.60 4.96
CA VAL A 73 4.54 9.07 4.21
C VAL A 73 4.25 10.51 4.58
N TYR A 74 3.66 11.26 3.63
CA TYR A 74 3.16 12.59 3.91
C TYR A 74 1.86 12.89 3.19
N VAL A 75 1.05 13.73 3.81
CA VAL A 75 -0.11 14.39 3.21
C VAL A 75 0.30 15.81 2.84
N ALA A 76 -0.07 16.26 1.65
CA ALA A 76 0.13 17.62 1.19
C ALA A 76 -1.22 18.24 0.81
N ALA A 77 -1.44 19.47 1.27
CA ALA A 77 -2.54 20.31 0.85
C ALA A 77 -1.98 21.65 0.35
N PRO A 78 -2.31 22.10 -0.88
CA PRO A 78 -1.88 23.40 -1.35
C PRO A 78 -2.51 24.49 -0.47
N VAL A 79 -1.75 25.53 -0.19
CA VAL A 79 -2.18 26.68 0.60
C VAL A 79 -2.72 27.74 -0.35
N ARG A 80 -3.97 28.12 -0.13
CA ARG A 80 -4.64 29.20 -0.87
C ARG A 80 -4.48 30.54 -0.17
N ASP A 81 -4.56 30.53 1.15
CA ASP A 81 -4.44 31.72 1.99
C ASP A 81 -3.52 31.41 3.18
N ALA A 82 -2.29 31.90 3.10
CA ALA A 82 -1.26 31.64 4.10
C ALA A 82 -1.63 32.24 5.46
N GLU A 83 -2.28 33.41 5.50
CA GLU A 83 -2.68 34.05 6.76
C GLU A 83 -3.74 33.21 7.49
N VAL A 84 -4.71 32.67 6.75
CA VAL A 84 -5.73 31.77 7.31
C VAL A 84 -5.11 30.48 7.83
N VAL A 85 -4.18 29.88 7.08
CA VAL A 85 -3.48 28.66 7.50
C VAL A 85 -2.64 28.92 8.75
N ASP A 86 -1.88 30.02 8.79
CA ASP A 86 -1.04 30.37 9.93
C ASP A 86 -1.87 30.68 11.17
N ALA A 87 -2.98 31.41 11.03
CA ALA A 87 -3.91 31.67 12.13
C ALA A 87 -4.53 30.37 12.67
N PHE A 88 -4.88 29.42 11.79
CA PHE A 88 -5.33 28.09 12.19
C PHE A 88 -4.23 27.33 12.94
N LEU A 89 -3.01 27.29 12.40
CA LEU A 89 -1.89 26.59 13.01
C LEU A 89 -1.56 27.17 14.39
N GLN A 90 -1.63 28.49 14.56
CA GLN A 90 -1.43 29.14 15.86
C GLN A 90 -2.51 28.73 16.89
N ARG A 91 -3.79 28.69 16.48
CA ARG A 91 -4.87 28.19 17.36
C ARG A 91 -4.69 26.71 17.70
N LEU A 92 -4.24 25.91 16.74
CA LEU A 92 -3.93 24.51 16.95
C LEU A 92 -2.76 24.32 17.93
N ASP A 93 -1.73 25.16 17.83
CA ASP A 93 -0.58 25.14 18.74
C ASP A 93 -1.03 25.38 20.19
N ASP A 94 -1.85 26.40 20.42
CA ASP A 94 -2.39 26.71 21.75
C ASP A 94 -3.23 25.55 22.31
N TYR A 95 -4.09 24.98 21.46
CA TYR A 95 -4.92 23.84 21.84
C TYR A 95 -4.09 22.60 22.18
N LEU A 96 -3.13 22.22 21.33
CA LEU A 96 -2.30 21.04 21.52
C LEU A 96 -1.34 21.21 22.70
N ALA A 97 -0.83 22.42 22.95
CA ALA A 97 -0.02 22.71 24.14
C ALA A 97 -0.80 22.52 25.44
N VAL A 98 -2.10 22.83 25.46
CA VAL A 98 -2.98 22.53 26.60
C VAL A 98 -3.26 21.03 26.69
N LEU A 99 -3.57 20.39 25.56
CA LEU A 99 -3.89 18.97 25.50
C LEU A 99 -2.72 18.08 25.94
N ALA A 100 -1.50 18.37 25.51
CA ALA A 100 -0.28 17.64 25.91
C ALA A 100 0.01 17.73 27.42
N ARG A 101 -0.52 18.75 28.12
CA ARG A 101 -0.42 18.85 29.58
C ARG A 101 -1.46 18.02 30.32
N GLN A 102 -2.50 17.53 29.62
CA GLN A 102 -3.51 16.66 30.22
C GLN A 102 -2.91 15.28 30.44
N ARG A 103 -2.82 14.90 31.71
CA ARG A 103 -2.25 13.65 32.19
C ARG A 103 -3.38 12.68 32.54
N ASP A 104 -3.99 12.08 31.52
CA ASP A 104 -5.06 11.11 31.74
C ASP A 104 -4.51 9.69 31.94
N GLY A 105 -4.73 9.09 33.11
CA GLY A 105 -4.54 7.65 33.34
C GLY A 105 -3.99 7.24 34.72
N LEU A 106 -4.57 6.18 35.28
CA LEU A 106 -4.05 5.36 36.39
C LEU A 106 -3.61 3.99 35.81
N GLY A 107 -2.33 3.61 35.95
CA GLY A 107 -1.84 2.24 35.63
C GLY A 107 -0.87 2.10 34.44
N PHE A 108 -0.62 0.85 34.03
CA PHE A 108 0.46 0.40 33.13
C PHE A 108 0.22 0.69 31.62
N PHE A 109 -0.97 1.15 31.22
CA PHE A 109 -1.36 1.48 29.83
C PHE A 109 -1.64 2.97 29.66
N ARG A 110 -0.78 3.82 30.21
CA ARG A 110 -0.92 5.27 30.11
C ARG A 110 -0.65 5.73 28.69
N VAL A 111 -1.61 6.46 28.11
CA VAL A 111 -1.39 7.24 26.89
C VAL A 111 -0.83 8.57 27.31
N GLU A 112 0.40 8.86 26.91
CA GLU A 112 0.99 10.18 27.10
C GLU A 112 0.98 10.93 25.78
N GLN A 113 0.58 12.19 25.85
CA GLN A 113 0.54 13.10 24.72
C GLN A 113 1.66 14.11 24.91
N ASP A 114 2.36 14.44 23.83
CA ASP A 114 3.39 15.47 23.82
C ASP A 114 3.20 16.40 22.62
N PHE A 115 3.57 17.66 22.79
CA PHE A 115 3.50 18.66 21.74
C PHE A 115 4.66 19.63 21.89
N PHE A 116 5.44 19.79 20.82
CA PHE A 116 6.55 20.73 20.77
C PHE A 116 6.80 21.19 19.33
N GLN A 117 7.54 22.29 19.22
CA GLN A 117 7.99 22.83 17.94
C GLN A 117 9.50 22.67 17.82
N LEU A 118 9.95 22.29 16.63
CA LEU A 118 11.36 22.24 16.25
C LEU A 118 11.66 23.50 15.44
N GLU A 119 12.55 24.33 15.97
CA GLU A 119 13.07 25.49 15.25
C GLU A 119 14.09 25.03 14.19
N GLY A 120 13.99 25.61 12.99
CA GLY A 120 15.00 25.51 11.94
C GLY A 120 15.57 26.89 11.66
N GLU A 121 16.85 26.99 11.31
CA GLU A 121 17.50 28.27 11.00
C GLU A 121 16.75 28.99 9.86
N GLY A 122 16.03 30.08 10.18
CA GLY A 122 15.37 30.95 9.21
C GLY A 122 14.12 30.39 8.53
N ALA A 123 13.61 29.23 8.96
CA ALA A 123 12.42 28.58 8.40
C ALA A 123 11.26 28.54 9.40
N GLU A 124 10.03 28.39 8.89
CA GLU A 124 8.85 28.18 9.72
C GLU A 124 9.03 26.96 10.65
N PRO A 125 8.48 26.97 11.87
CA PRO A 125 8.68 25.88 12.83
C PRO A 125 8.00 24.58 12.35
N ILE A 126 8.68 23.45 12.55
CA ILE A 126 8.05 22.13 12.39
C ILE A 126 7.32 21.82 13.69
N ARG A 127 6.02 21.57 13.61
CA ARG A 127 5.20 21.16 14.74
C ARG A 127 5.23 19.66 14.87
N VAL A 128 5.31 19.17 16.11
CA VAL A 128 5.39 17.74 16.43
C VAL A 128 4.35 17.40 17.48
N TYR A 129 3.56 16.37 17.20
CA TYR A 129 2.65 15.78 18.17
C TYR A 129 3.02 14.32 18.40
N GLY A 130 3.25 13.96 19.66
CA GLY A 130 3.65 12.64 20.09
C GLY A 130 2.54 11.91 20.84
N LEU A 131 2.31 10.65 20.50
CA LEU A 131 1.47 9.72 21.24
C LEU A 131 2.35 8.57 21.75
N ARG A 132 2.42 8.41 23.07
CA ARG A 132 3.23 7.38 23.72
C ARG A 132 2.35 6.37 24.45
N PHE A 133 2.52 5.11 24.11
CA PHE A 133 1.87 3.96 24.73
C PHE A 133 2.96 3.07 25.35
N GLY A 134 3.27 3.31 26.63
CA GLY A 134 4.37 2.61 27.31
C GLY A 134 5.74 2.90 26.67
N PRO A 135 6.47 1.90 26.16
CA PRO A 135 7.79 2.10 25.52
C PRO A 135 7.70 2.56 24.06
N VAL A 136 6.50 2.54 23.45
CA VAL A 136 6.30 2.93 22.05
C VAL A 136 5.84 4.38 21.99
N ALA A 137 6.54 5.21 21.23
CA ALA A 137 6.14 6.56 20.91
C ALA A 137 5.94 6.71 19.41
N TRP A 138 4.87 7.37 19.01
CA TRP A 138 4.58 7.70 17.63
C TRP A 138 4.48 9.21 17.50
N HIS A 139 5.15 9.77 16.50
CA HIS A 139 5.18 11.21 16.24
C HIS A 139 4.58 11.51 14.88
N VAL A 140 3.80 12.59 14.82
CA VAL A 140 3.34 13.21 13.58
C VAL A 140 3.96 14.60 13.49
N TYR A 141 4.48 14.91 12.32
CA TYR A 141 5.18 16.17 12.05
C TYR A 141 4.38 16.98 11.05
N TRP A 142 4.27 18.29 11.20
CA TRP A 142 3.68 19.13 10.16
C TRP A 142 4.28 20.52 10.10
N ALA A 143 4.26 21.09 8.90
CA ALA A 143 4.73 22.45 8.65
C ALA A 143 4.08 23.00 7.37
N ARG A 144 3.93 24.33 7.32
CA ARG A 144 3.77 25.01 6.04
C ARG A 144 5.16 25.23 5.44
N ILE A 145 5.31 24.92 4.16
CA ILE A 145 6.56 24.98 3.39
C ILE A 145 6.16 25.53 2.02
N GLY A 146 6.68 26.71 1.66
CA GLY A 146 6.25 27.40 0.44
C GLY A 146 4.73 27.59 0.40
N ASP A 147 4.13 27.19 -0.73
CA ASP A 147 2.68 27.25 -0.97
C ASP A 147 1.94 25.96 -0.55
N GLY A 148 2.50 25.16 0.38
CA GLY A 148 1.90 23.90 0.81
C GLY A 148 1.89 23.69 2.33
N LEU A 149 0.84 23.04 2.83
CA LEU A 149 0.74 22.51 4.19
C LEU A 149 1.00 21.00 4.14
N TYR A 150 2.01 20.55 4.87
CA TYR A 150 2.47 19.17 4.84
C TYR A 150 2.35 18.51 6.21
N VAL A 151 1.83 17.29 6.25
CA VAL A 151 1.78 16.43 7.44
C VAL A 151 2.52 15.14 7.14
N ALA A 152 3.58 14.83 7.87
CA ALA A 152 4.47 13.70 7.61
C ALA A 152 4.60 12.77 8.82
N SER A 153 4.86 11.49 8.52
CA SER A 153 5.17 10.48 9.55
C SER A 153 6.62 10.58 10.07
N GLN A 154 7.51 11.25 9.34
CA GLN A 154 8.90 11.44 9.70
C GLN A 154 9.34 12.87 9.46
N ARG A 155 10.21 13.39 10.32
CA ARG A 155 10.81 14.73 10.19
C ARG A 155 11.61 14.90 8.90
N SER A 156 12.42 13.90 8.54
CA SER A 156 13.30 13.92 7.36
C SER A 156 12.54 14.23 6.07
N VAL A 157 11.28 13.81 5.97
CA VAL A 157 10.41 14.13 4.83
C VAL A 157 10.19 15.65 4.70
N LEU A 158 9.94 16.35 5.80
CA LEU A 158 9.75 17.80 5.79
C LEU A 158 11.07 18.54 5.54
N ASP A 159 12.19 18.02 6.07
CA ASP A 159 13.52 18.57 5.80
C ASP A 159 13.87 18.43 4.30
N ASP A 160 13.56 17.28 3.68
CA ASP A 160 13.71 17.05 2.25
C ASP A 160 12.81 17.99 1.41
N LEU A 161 11.54 18.12 1.79
CA LEU A 161 10.60 19.01 1.09
C LEU A 161 11.07 20.46 1.11
N ARG A 162 11.60 20.94 2.25
CA ARG A 162 12.21 22.29 2.35
C ARG A 162 13.41 22.46 1.44
N SER A 163 14.26 21.44 1.35
CA SER A 163 15.42 21.49 0.44
C SER A 163 14.99 21.61 -1.03
N ARG A 164 13.82 21.05 -1.37
CA ARG A 164 13.26 21.00 -2.72
C ARG A 164 12.31 22.12 -3.07
N ASP A 165 11.72 22.82 -2.09
CA ASP A 165 10.85 24.00 -2.30
C ASP A 165 11.58 25.16 -3.01
N SER A 166 12.92 25.09 -3.08
CA SER A 166 13.75 25.93 -3.96
C SER A 166 13.68 25.55 -5.45
N GLN A 167 12.99 24.46 -5.80
CA GLN A 167 12.78 23.94 -7.15
C GLN A 167 11.29 23.65 -7.35
N THR A 168 10.62 24.50 -8.13
CA THR A 168 9.20 24.39 -8.46
C THR A 168 8.83 22.96 -8.85
N ILE A 169 7.94 22.32 -8.09
CA ILE A 169 7.32 21.07 -8.51
C ILE A 169 6.41 21.42 -9.67
N ASP A 170 6.78 21.01 -10.89
CA ASP A 170 5.87 21.09 -12.04
C ASP A 170 4.64 20.25 -11.71
N ALA A 171 3.56 20.94 -11.32
CA ALA A 171 2.26 20.32 -11.17
C ALA A 171 1.85 19.79 -12.54
N VAL A 172 1.88 18.47 -12.71
CA VAL A 172 1.12 17.83 -13.78
C VAL A 172 -0.33 18.18 -13.50
N GLU A 173 -0.91 19.10 -14.27
CA GLU A 173 -2.34 19.44 -14.15
C GLU A 173 -3.13 18.13 -14.35
N PRO A 174 -3.72 17.58 -13.28
CA PRO A 174 -4.43 16.33 -13.43
C PRO A 174 -5.75 16.60 -14.13
N ALA A 175 -6.21 15.65 -14.95
CA ALA A 175 -7.57 15.66 -15.44
C ALA A 175 -8.56 15.82 -14.27
N PRO A 176 -9.68 16.55 -14.45
CA PRO A 176 -10.63 16.79 -13.36
C PRO A 176 -11.17 15.47 -12.81
N ALA A 177 -10.73 15.11 -11.62
CA ALA A 177 -11.15 13.92 -10.87
C ALA A 177 -11.41 14.31 -9.41
N HIS A 178 -12.29 13.58 -8.74
CA HIS A 178 -12.61 13.80 -7.33
C HIS A 178 -11.58 13.13 -6.39
N ALA A 179 -10.98 12.04 -6.84
CA ALA A 179 -9.84 11.39 -6.17
C ALA A 179 -8.89 10.82 -7.22
N MET A 180 -7.61 10.77 -6.90
CA MET A 180 -6.59 10.29 -7.81
C MET A 180 -5.48 9.57 -7.05
N LEU A 181 -5.03 8.44 -7.60
CA LEU A 181 -3.86 7.70 -7.15
C LEU A 181 -2.80 7.72 -8.24
N TRP A 182 -1.57 8.10 -7.87
CA TRP A 182 -0.41 8.03 -8.74
C TRP A 182 0.62 7.05 -8.19
N LEU A 183 1.02 6.10 -9.02
CA LEU A 183 2.12 5.19 -8.76
C LEU A 183 3.21 5.46 -9.79
N ARG A 184 4.38 5.92 -9.33
CA ARG A 184 5.57 6.16 -10.18
C ARG A 184 6.60 5.06 -9.94
N ALA A 185 6.45 3.95 -10.65
CA ALA A 185 7.30 2.77 -10.48
C ALA A 185 8.76 3.04 -10.88
N GLU A 186 9.00 4.03 -11.75
CA GLU A 186 10.35 4.47 -12.13
C GLU A 186 11.21 5.00 -10.97
N HIS A 187 10.58 5.38 -9.85
CA HIS A 187 11.27 5.85 -8.64
C HIS A 187 11.39 4.77 -7.56
N TRP A 188 10.97 3.53 -7.81
CA TRP A 188 11.03 2.44 -6.83
C TRP A 188 12.40 1.75 -6.86
N SER A 189 13.40 2.39 -6.28
CA SER A 189 14.75 1.84 -6.17
C SER A 189 14.92 0.94 -4.93
N ARG A 190 14.28 1.29 -3.81
CA ARG A 190 14.44 0.63 -2.50
C ARG A 190 13.30 -0.34 -2.18
N THR A 191 12.07 0.00 -2.60
CA THR A 191 10.88 -0.81 -2.30
C THR A 191 10.69 -1.97 -3.31
N LEU A 192 11.21 -1.82 -4.53
CA LEU A 192 11.00 -2.79 -5.61
C LEU A 192 11.49 -4.22 -5.28
N PRO A 193 12.66 -4.42 -4.64
CA PRO A 193 13.06 -5.77 -4.19
C PRO A 193 12.03 -6.42 -3.27
N SER A 194 11.44 -5.67 -2.34
CA SER A 194 10.40 -6.17 -1.43
C SER A 194 9.11 -6.51 -2.16
N TYR A 195 8.66 -5.66 -3.11
CA TYR A 195 7.52 -5.97 -3.96
C TYR A 195 7.76 -7.23 -4.82
N ARG A 196 8.96 -7.37 -5.42
CA ARG A 196 9.35 -8.59 -6.16
C ARG A 196 9.25 -9.83 -5.29
N MET A 197 9.71 -9.76 -4.04
CA MET A 197 9.58 -10.87 -3.10
C MET A 197 8.12 -11.18 -2.74
N GLY A 198 7.29 -10.17 -2.52
CA GLY A 198 5.85 -10.34 -2.24
C GLY A 198 5.08 -10.94 -3.43
N TRP A 199 5.40 -10.51 -4.64
CA TRP A 199 4.86 -11.08 -5.88
C TRP A 199 5.28 -12.53 -6.08
N GLU A 200 6.56 -12.84 -5.91
CA GLU A 200 7.06 -14.22 -5.98
C GLU A 200 6.39 -15.12 -4.93
N ARG A 201 6.18 -14.62 -3.71
CA ARG A 201 5.44 -15.34 -2.66
C ARG A 201 4.01 -15.65 -3.11
N SER A 202 3.34 -14.70 -3.76
CA SER A 202 1.99 -14.87 -4.31
C SER A 202 1.97 -15.89 -5.45
N ASN A 203 2.94 -15.83 -6.37
CA ASN A 203 3.10 -16.79 -7.46
C ASN A 203 3.31 -18.22 -6.93
N ARG A 204 4.21 -18.37 -5.95
CA ARG A 204 4.45 -19.64 -5.26
C ARG A 204 3.18 -20.17 -4.60
N GLN A 205 2.42 -19.32 -3.89
CA GLN A 205 1.19 -19.73 -3.22
C GLN A 205 0.13 -20.21 -4.23
N ALA A 206 -0.09 -19.46 -5.32
CA ALA A 206 -0.98 -19.86 -6.39
C ALA A 206 -0.55 -21.19 -7.03
N CYS A 207 0.76 -21.36 -7.26
CA CYS A 207 1.33 -22.60 -7.77
C CYS A 207 1.12 -23.78 -6.81
N GLN A 208 1.27 -23.57 -5.50
CA GLN A 208 1.07 -24.60 -4.49
C GLN A 208 -0.39 -25.02 -4.36
N HIS A 209 -1.33 -24.09 -4.50
CA HIS A 209 -2.77 -24.43 -4.53
C HIS A 209 -3.11 -25.38 -5.69
N ASN A 210 -2.36 -25.34 -6.80
CA ASN A 210 -2.54 -26.27 -7.91
C ASN A 210 -2.08 -27.70 -7.57
N LEU A 211 -1.13 -27.89 -6.65
CA LEU A 211 -0.52 -29.19 -6.36
C LEU A 211 -1.49 -30.22 -5.76
N GLY A 212 -2.51 -29.77 -5.01
CA GLY A 212 -3.54 -30.64 -4.45
C GLY A 212 -4.40 -31.32 -5.53
N PRO A 213 -5.05 -30.53 -6.41
CA PRO A 213 -5.73 -31.04 -7.60
C PRO A 213 -4.82 -31.90 -8.49
N MET A 214 -3.59 -31.45 -8.77
CA MET A 214 -2.63 -32.21 -9.59
C MET A 214 -2.25 -33.55 -8.97
N SER A 215 -2.03 -33.61 -7.66
CA SER A 215 -1.77 -34.89 -6.97
C SER A 215 -2.96 -35.84 -7.09
N SER A 216 -4.19 -35.30 -7.07
CA SER A 216 -5.40 -36.12 -7.14
C SER A 216 -5.61 -36.74 -8.52
N VAL A 217 -5.48 -35.95 -9.61
CA VAL A 217 -5.52 -36.52 -10.97
C VAL A 217 -4.31 -37.40 -11.26
N GLY A 218 -3.15 -37.05 -10.73
CA GLY A 218 -1.95 -37.86 -10.85
C GLY A 218 -2.09 -39.26 -10.25
N ARG A 219 -2.72 -39.37 -9.08
CA ARG A 219 -3.05 -40.67 -8.46
C ARG A 219 -4.02 -41.49 -9.30
N ALA A 220 -5.03 -40.86 -9.90
CA ALA A 220 -5.98 -41.55 -10.77
C ALA A 220 -5.29 -42.13 -12.00
N LEU A 221 -4.47 -41.33 -12.69
CA LEU A 221 -3.66 -41.79 -13.81
C LEU A 221 -2.66 -42.89 -13.41
N ALA A 222 -2.16 -42.85 -12.18
CA ALA A 222 -1.25 -43.87 -11.64
C ALA A 222 -1.94 -45.21 -11.44
N ALA A 223 -3.15 -45.18 -10.90
CA ALA A 223 -3.94 -46.38 -10.67
C ALA A 223 -4.31 -47.10 -11.97
N GLU A 224 -4.48 -46.37 -13.08
CA GLU A 224 -4.80 -46.95 -14.39
C GLU A 224 -3.61 -47.70 -15.03
N GLN A 225 -2.37 -47.30 -14.71
CA GLN A 225 -1.17 -47.90 -15.27
C GLN A 225 -0.64 -49.03 -14.36
N SER A 226 -1.05 -50.26 -14.64
CA SER A 226 -0.54 -51.44 -13.92
C SER A 226 0.87 -51.85 -14.41
N GLY A 227 1.93 -51.61 -13.62
CA GLY A 227 3.30 -52.05 -13.94
C GLY A 227 4.41 -51.37 -13.13
N SER A 228 5.61 -51.96 -13.09
CA SER A 228 6.76 -51.56 -12.24
C SER A 228 7.50 -50.28 -12.68
N GLN A 229 7.07 -49.61 -13.74
CA GLN A 229 7.60 -48.31 -14.18
C GLN A 229 6.46 -47.40 -14.66
N TYR A 230 5.77 -46.81 -13.70
CA TYR A 230 4.76 -45.79 -13.96
C TYR A 230 5.42 -44.45 -14.30
N ARG A 231 5.00 -43.81 -15.40
CA ARG A 231 5.50 -42.50 -15.83
C ARG A 231 4.38 -41.66 -16.43
N VAL A 232 3.73 -40.83 -15.61
CA VAL A 232 2.85 -39.77 -16.13
C VAL A 232 3.66 -38.59 -16.62
N SER A 233 3.44 -38.24 -17.88
CA SER A 233 4.00 -37.04 -18.47
C SER A 233 3.31 -35.79 -17.92
N SER A 234 4.03 -34.66 -17.88
CA SER A 234 3.45 -33.37 -17.49
C SER A 234 2.22 -33.01 -18.32
N ASN A 235 2.24 -33.31 -19.63
CA ASN A 235 1.11 -33.05 -20.53
C ASN A 235 -0.12 -33.90 -20.18
N ALA A 236 0.06 -35.19 -19.89
CA ALA A 236 -1.05 -36.05 -19.47
C ALA A 236 -1.66 -35.55 -18.15
N LEU A 237 -0.82 -35.14 -17.20
CA LEU A 237 -1.26 -34.60 -15.92
C LEU A 237 -2.10 -33.31 -16.10
N GLN A 238 -1.62 -32.38 -16.92
CA GLN A 238 -2.33 -31.13 -17.21
C GLN A 238 -3.63 -31.38 -17.97
N GLN A 239 -3.62 -32.28 -18.96
CA GLN A 239 -4.81 -32.63 -19.73
C GLN A 239 -5.89 -33.26 -18.83
N ALA A 240 -5.52 -34.17 -17.95
CA ALA A 240 -6.44 -34.75 -16.96
C ALA A 240 -6.97 -33.68 -16.00
N GLY A 241 -6.11 -32.77 -15.54
CA GLY A 241 -6.51 -31.61 -14.74
C GLY A 241 -7.60 -30.77 -15.40
N ARG A 242 -7.43 -30.46 -16.70
CA ARG A 242 -8.41 -29.73 -17.50
C ARG A 242 -9.73 -30.49 -17.63
N GLN A 243 -9.67 -31.79 -17.87
CA GLN A 243 -10.86 -32.63 -18.04
C GLN A 243 -11.67 -32.76 -16.75
N VAL A 244 -10.99 -32.94 -15.60
CA VAL A 244 -11.65 -33.19 -14.32
C VAL A 244 -12.13 -31.90 -13.65
N TYR A 245 -11.31 -30.85 -13.65
CA TYR A 245 -11.61 -29.60 -12.93
C TYR A 245 -12.10 -28.47 -13.83
N GLY A 246 -12.04 -28.60 -15.16
CA GLY A 246 -12.37 -27.52 -16.09
C GLY A 246 -11.36 -26.36 -16.06
N LEU A 247 -10.18 -26.55 -15.48
CA LEU A 247 -9.18 -25.50 -15.26
C LEU A 247 -7.87 -25.79 -16.00
N ASN A 248 -7.23 -24.74 -16.50
CA ASN A 248 -5.85 -24.79 -16.99
C ASN A 248 -4.88 -24.51 -15.86
N PHE A 249 -4.37 -25.58 -15.24
CA PHE A 249 -3.36 -25.44 -14.20
C PHE A 249 -2.03 -25.01 -14.81
N THR A 250 -1.65 -23.76 -14.56
CA THR A 250 -0.38 -23.17 -15.00
C THR A 250 0.37 -22.61 -13.79
N CYS A 251 1.67 -22.83 -13.73
CA CYS A 251 2.53 -22.11 -12.81
C CYS A 251 2.65 -20.63 -13.28
N PRO A 252 2.41 -19.63 -12.43
CA PRO A 252 2.54 -18.22 -12.80
C PRO A 252 3.93 -17.85 -13.33
N ASP A 253 4.96 -18.54 -12.84
CA ASP A 253 6.37 -18.37 -13.26
C ASP A 253 6.78 -19.30 -14.41
N GLY A 254 5.83 -19.99 -15.06
CA GLY A 254 6.12 -20.86 -16.20
C GLY A 254 6.70 -22.23 -15.85
N GLY A 255 6.73 -22.60 -14.56
CA GLY A 255 7.15 -23.94 -14.12
C GLY A 255 6.24 -25.08 -14.61
N GLU A 256 6.81 -26.27 -14.72
CA GLU A 256 6.09 -27.49 -15.12
C GLU A 256 5.64 -28.29 -13.91
N TYR A 257 4.40 -28.79 -13.96
CA TYR A 257 3.88 -29.75 -12.99
C TYR A 257 4.26 -31.18 -13.37
N ARG A 258 4.80 -31.93 -12.41
CA ARG A 258 5.20 -33.33 -12.56
C ARG A 258 4.73 -34.14 -11.38
N LEU A 259 4.36 -35.39 -11.65
CA LEU A 259 4.06 -36.38 -10.62
C LEU A 259 5.35 -37.15 -10.29
N ALA A 260 5.66 -37.30 -9.01
CA ALA A 260 6.80 -38.07 -8.55
C ALA A 260 6.61 -39.57 -8.82
N GLN A 261 7.71 -40.32 -8.72
CA GLN A 261 7.71 -41.77 -8.94
C GLN A 261 6.86 -42.53 -7.91
N ASP A 262 6.58 -41.91 -6.76
CA ASP A 262 5.66 -42.45 -5.75
C ASP A 262 4.18 -42.47 -6.23
N GLY A 263 3.88 -41.91 -7.41
CA GLY A 263 2.56 -41.87 -8.01
C GLY A 263 1.55 -40.98 -7.28
N THR A 264 1.97 -40.28 -6.24
CA THR A 264 1.06 -39.56 -5.31
C THR A 264 1.42 -38.11 -5.10
N THR A 265 2.68 -37.74 -5.27
CA THR A 265 3.19 -36.40 -4.97
C THR A 265 3.36 -35.58 -6.25
N ALA A 266 2.54 -34.53 -6.42
CA ALA A 266 2.78 -33.52 -7.44
C ALA A 266 3.85 -32.50 -7.01
N SER A 267 4.62 -32.03 -7.97
CA SER A 267 5.68 -31.02 -7.80
C SER A 267 5.66 -30.01 -8.95
N CYS A 268 6.15 -28.80 -8.68
CA CYS A 268 6.49 -27.80 -9.68
C CYS A 268 8.02 -27.72 -9.87
N SER A 269 8.49 -27.62 -11.11
CA SER A 269 9.91 -27.49 -11.42
C SER A 269 10.58 -26.27 -10.78
N LEU A 270 9.82 -25.20 -10.52
CA LEU A 270 10.29 -23.96 -9.87
C LEU A 270 9.97 -23.96 -8.38
N HIS A 271 8.70 -24.18 -7.99
CA HIS A 271 8.25 -24.00 -6.60
C HIS A 271 8.28 -25.25 -5.71
N GLY A 272 8.76 -26.38 -6.22
CA GLY A 272 8.93 -27.61 -5.44
C GLY A 272 7.61 -28.31 -5.11
N THR A 273 7.51 -28.91 -3.92
CA THR A 273 6.31 -29.62 -3.45
C THR A 273 5.63 -28.84 -2.32
N ALA A 274 4.44 -29.28 -1.91
CA ALA A 274 3.77 -28.72 -0.73
C ALA A 274 4.59 -28.91 0.57
N LEU A 275 5.35 -30.01 0.68
CA LEU A 275 6.18 -30.31 1.86
C LEU A 275 7.60 -29.72 1.78
N HIS A 276 8.08 -29.47 0.56
CA HIS A 276 9.40 -28.88 0.29
C HIS A 276 9.24 -27.71 -0.67
N PRO A 277 8.66 -26.58 -0.20
CA PRO A 277 8.40 -25.42 -1.02
C PRO A 277 9.70 -24.71 -1.39
N ARG A 278 9.78 -24.23 -2.62
CA ARG A 278 10.88 -23.39 -3.13
C ARG A 278 10.32 -22.09 -3.69
N GLN A 279 11.14 -21.04 -3.70
CA GLN A 279 10.83 -19.77 -4.33
C GLN A 279 12.10 -19.05 -4.74
N GLY A 280 11.99 -18.18 -5.72
CA GLY A 280 13.04 -17.21 -6.06
C GLY A 280 13.07 -16.03 -5.07
N VAL A 281 13.94 -15.07 -5.36
CA VAL A 281 13.93 -13.73 -4.73
C VAL A 281 13.05 -12.74 -5.50
N ALA A 282 12.58 -13.13 -6.69
CA ALA A 282 11.70 -12.39 -7.60
C ALA A 282 10.98 -13.38 -8.53
N PRO A 283 9.91 -12.95 -9.23
CA PRO A 283 9.26 -13.74 -10.27
C PRO A 283 10.27 -14.24 -11.30
N ALA A 284 10.02 -15.42 -11.89
CA ALA A 284 10.94 -15.99 -12.86
C ALA A 284 11.14 -15.07 -14.08
N GLU A 285 12.37 -15.01 -14.58
CA GLU A 285 12.71 -14.26 -15.79
C GLU A 285 11.85 -14.74 -16.97
N GLY A 286 11.25 -13.81 -17.70
CA GLY A 286 10.32 -14.11 -18.80
C GLY A 286 8.91 -14.53 -18.36
N SER A 287 8.60 -14.56 -17.06
CA SER A 287 7.22 -14.68 -16.61
C SER A 287 6.42 -13.42 -16.98
N ARG A 288 5.10 -13.56 -17.20
CA ARG A 288 4.24 -12.42 -17.52
C ARG A 288 4.29 -11.30 -16.46
N LEU A 289 4.47 -11.69 -15.19
CA LEU A 289 4.56 -10.74 -14.10
C LEU A 289 5.91 -10.02 -14.10
N ALA A 290 7.02 -10.72 -14.37
CA ALA A 290 8.33 -10.09 -14.54
C ALA A 290 8.30 -9.04 -15.65
N SER A 291 7.72 -9.38 -16.82
CA SER A 291 7.56 -8.42 -17.93
C SER A 291 6.72 -7.21 -17.53
N LEU A 292 5.56 -7.42 -16.89
CA LEU A 292 4.70 -6.32 -16.44
C LEU A 292 5.44 -5.36 -15.49
N VAL A 293 6.21 -5.90 -14.55
CA VAL A 293 6.97 -5.11 -13.57
C VAL A 293 8.11 -4.33 -14.23
N GLU A 294 8.76 -4.92 -15.22
CA GLU A 294 9.84 -4.25 -15.95
C GLU A 294 9.33 -3.15 -16.87
N GLU A 295 8.16 -3.33 -17.46
CA GLU A 295 7.54 -2.40 -18.40
C GLU A 295 6.76 -1.28 -17.69
N LEU A 296 6.26 -1.49 -16.48
CA LEU A 296 5.49 -0.47 -15.77
C LEU A 296 6.37 0.76 -15.45
N ARG A 297 6.05 1.91 -16.06
CA ARG A 297 6.62 3.21 -15.66
C ARG A 297 5.72 3.89 -14.66
N ASN A 298 4.47 4.11 -15.04
CA ASN A 298 3.50 4.87 -14.26
C ASN A 298 2.12 4.19 -14.30
N MET A 299 1.35 4.40 -13.24
CA MET A 299 -0.07 4.10 -13.21
C MET A 299 -0.81 5.25 -12.55
N THR A 300 -1.85 5.71 -13.21
CA THR A 300 -2.78 6.71 -12.71
C THR A 300 -4.16 6.08 -12.57
N VAL A 301 -4.76 6.20 -11.40
CA VAL A 301 -6.16 5.85 -11.18
C VAL A 301 -6.92 7.12 -10.87
N SER A 302 -7.81 7.54 -11.77
CA SER A 302 -8.65 8.72 -11.62
C SER A 302 -10.07 8.28 -11.31
N MET A 303 -10.64 8.83 -10.23
CA MET A 303 -11.96 8.46 -9.72
C MET A 303 -12.88 9.69 -9.75
N THR A 304 -14.01 9.57 -10.43
CA THR A 304 -15.02 10.63 -10.56
C THR A 304 -16.36 10.12 -10.05
N PHE A 305 -16.93 10.80 -9.05
CA PHE A 305 -18.30 10.56 -8.62
C PHE A 305 -19.25 11.26 -9.61
N LEU A 306 -20.11 10.47 -10.24
CA LEU A 306 -21.21 10.91 -11.08
C LEU A 306 -22.53 10.71 -10.32
N GLU A 307 -23.60 11.35 -10.78
CA GLU A 307 -24.93 11.21 -10.15
C GLU A 307 -25.38 9.74 -10.03
N ASP A 308 -25.02 8.90 -11.01
CA ASP A 308 -25.42 7.50 -11.09
C ASP A 308 -24.37 6.50 -10.60
N GLY A 309 -23.20 6.95 -10.13
CA GLY A 309 -22.18 6.04 -9.60
C GLY A 309 -20.73 6.54 -9.70
N LEU A 310 -19.80 5.62 -9.50
CA LEU A 310 -18.36 5.89 -9.53
C LEU A 310 -17.77 5.52 -10.89
N HIS A 311 -17.20 6.51 -11.58
CA HIS A 311 -16.41 6.29 -12.78
C HIS A 311 -14.91 6.27 -12.42
N ALA A 312 -14.27 5.12 -12.56
CA ALA A 312 -12.83 4.96 -12.36
C ALA A 312 -12.13 4.71 -13.70
N VAL A 313 -11.15 5.56 -14.03
CA VAL A 313 -10.28 5.43 -15.19
C VAL A 313 -8.90 5.01 -14.70
N VAL A 314 -8.37 3.91 -15.25
CA VAL A 314 -7.01 3.44 -14.96
C VAL A 314 -6.17 3.61 -16.21
N GLU A 315 -5.14 4.45 -16.12
CA GLU A 315 -4.14 4.68 -17.15
C GLU A 315 -2.84 4.00 -16.72
N ILE A 316 -2.25 3.23 -17.62
CA ILE A 316 -1.01 2.49 -17.38
C ILE A 316 -0.03 2.86 -18.49
N ASP A 317 1.09 3.44 -18.11
CA ASP A 317 2.17 3.77 -19.02
C ASP A 317 3.27 2.71 -18.95
N GLY A 318 3.46 2.04 -20.07
CA GLY A 318 4.53 1.07 -20.30
C GLY A 318 5.86 1.72 -20.71
N LYS A 319 6.91 0.90 -20.85
CA LYS A 319 8.22 1.32 -21.34
C LYS A 319 8.34 1.45 -22.83
#